data_AF-A0A6U5E6N9-F1
#
_entry.id   AF-A0A6U5E6N9-F1
#
_cell.length_a   1.000
_cell.length_b   1.000
_cell.length_c   1.000
_cell.angle_alpha   90.00
_cell.angle_beta   90.00
_cell.angle_gamma   90.00
#
_symmetry.space_group_name_H-M   'P 1'
#
loop_
_entity.id
_entity.type
_entity.pdbx_description
1 polymer ?
#
loop_
_entity_poly.entity_id
_entity_poly.type
_entity_poly.pdbx_seq_one_letter_code
_entity_poly.pdbx_strand_id
1 'polypeptide(L)'
;MDKCDGAMAIHCKAGLGRTGTCIGAWMMKHYKFTAAEAIGWMRICRPGSVIGPQQQFMKEIEQEMWHEGDIMKNKPSKGLSSRSNDADEDVNTLSIRGNDERFVGRVGQGDALRARRMVSTAQM
;
A
#
# COMPACT_ATOMS: atom_id res chain seq x y z
N MET A 1 0.82 3.71 -8.12
CA MET A 1 -0.52 4.25 -7.86
C MET A 1 -0.39 5.74 -8.03
N ASP A 2 -0.80 6.19 -9.19
CA ASP A 2 -0.55 7.53 -9.69
C ASP A 2 -1.28 8.55 -8.81
N LYS A 3 -0.67 9.73 -8.67
CA LYS A 3 -1.18 10.82 -7.85
C LYS A 3 -2.59 11.16 -8.36
N CYS A 4 -3.61 10.88 -7.55
CA CYS A 4 -4.97 11.30 -7.85
C CYS A 4 -5.19 12.68 -7.24
N ASP A 5 -5.61 13.66 -8.05
CA ASP A 5 -5.85 15.03 -7.59
C ASP A 5 -7.21 15.17 -6.85
N GLY A 6 -7.99 14.09 -6.76
CA GLY A 6 -9.31 14.06 -6.13
C GLY A 6 -9.47 13.02 -5.02
N ALA A 7 -10.68 12.98 -4.44
CA ALA A 7 -11.03 12.01 -3.41
C ALA A 7 -11.10 10.57 -3.97
N MET A 8 -10.65 9.59 -3.18
CA MET A 8 -10.70 8.18 -3.55
C MET A 8 -11.74 7.43 -2.71
N ALA A 9 -12.68 6.78 -3.39
CA ALA A 9 -13.67 5.90 -2.76
C ALA A 9 -13.13 4.45 -2.73
N ILE A 10 -12.86 3.92 -1.54
CA ILE A 10 -12.37 2.56 -1.33
C ILE A 10 -13.45 1.76 -0.61
N HIS A 11 -13.84 0.61 -1.13
CA HIS A 11 -14.85 -0.24 -0.49
C HIS A 11 -14.50 -1.72 -0.55
N CYS A 12 -15.04 -2.47 0.40
CA CYS A 12 -15.08 -3.92 0.36
C CYS A 12 -16.54 -4.36 0.34
N LYS A 13 -16.90 -5.46 1.03
CA LYS A 13 -18.32 -5.84 1.18
C LYS A 13 -19.05 -4.93 2.18
N ALA A 14 -18.49 -4.77 3.38
CA ALA A 14 -19.07 -3.93 4.44
C ALA A 14 -18.36 -2.58 4.62
N GLY A 15 -17.21 -2.38 3.95
CA GLY A 15 -16.40 -1.18 4.07
C GLY A 15 -15.72 -1.00 5.43
N LEU A 16 -15.45 -2.09 6.16
CA LEU A 16 -14.88 -2.03 7.53
C LEU A 16 -13.49 -2.66 7.64
N GLY A 17 -13.35 -3.93 7.22
CA GLY A 17 -12.08 -4.67 7.34
C GLY A 17 -11.04 -4.23 6.30
N ARG A 18 -11.04 -4.88 5.13
CA ARG A 18 -10.06 -4.59 4.06
C ARG A 18 -9.98 -3.11 3.66
N THR A 19 -11.12 -2.41 3.63
CA THR A 19 -11.17 -0.97 3.38
C THR A 19 -10.36 -0.20 4.43
N GLY A 20 -10.62 -0.44 5.72
CA GLY A 20 -9.88 0.19 6.80
C GLY A 20 -8.39 -0.18 6.77
N THR A 21 -8.05 -1.43 6.43
CA THR A 21 -6.64 -1.85 6.33
C THR A 21 -5.88 -1.08 5.25
N CYS A 22 -6.45 -0.92 4.06
CA CYS A 22 -5.81 -0.16 2.97
C CYS A 22 -5.69 1.33 3.32
N ILE A 23 -6.74 1.94 3.87
CA ILE A 23 -6.70 3.35 4.31
C ILE A 23 -5.69 3.53 5.44
N GLY A 24 -5.65 2.61 6.41
CA GLY A 24 -4.71 2.64 7.52
C GLY A 24 -3.25 2.54 7.06
N ALA A 25 -2.94 1.62 6.15
CA ALA A 25 -1.60 1.52 5.56
C ALA A 25 -1.19 2.84 4.86
N TRP A 26 -2.12 3.46 4.14
CA TRP A 26 -1.91 4.78 3.55
C TRP A 26 -1.65 5.87 4.59
N MET A 27 -2.41 5.91 5.69
CA MET A 27 -2.19 6.85 6.79
C MET A 27 -0.80 6.68 7.43
N MET A 28 -0.38 5.45 7.69
CA MET A 28 0.95 5.16 8.25
C MET A 28 2.05 5.62 7.29
N LYS A 29 1.92 5.32 6.00
CA LYS A 29 2.90 5.71 4.97
C LYS A 29 3.03 7.22 4.80
N HIS A 30 1.92 7.94 4.72
CA HIS A 30 1.94 9.36 4.39
C HIS A 30 2.14 10.26 5.62
N TYR A 31 1.55 9.88 6.76
CA TYR A 31 1.48 10.71 7.97
C TYR A 31 2.23 10.14 9.18
N LYS A 32 2.94 9.01 9.05
CA LYS A 32 3.70 8.40 10.16
C LYS A 32 2.87 8.04 11.39
N PHE A 33 1.58 7.78 11.21
CA PHE A 33 0.77 7.21 12.28
C PHE A 33 1.30 5.82 12.64
N THR A 34 1.24 5.47 13.92
CA THR A 34 1.32 4.07 14.35
C THR A 34 0.08 3.30 13.91
N ALA A 35 0.14 1.98 13.87
CA ALA A 35 -0.99 1.11 13.58
C ALA A 35 -2.14 1.36 14.56
N ALA A 36 -1.82 1.58 15.84
CA ALA A 36 -2.81 1.87 16.88
C ALA A 36 -3.50 3.22 16.65
N GLU A 37 -2.76 4.28 16.33
CA GLU A 37 -3.32 5.60 16.03
C GLU A 37 -4.19 5.57 14.76
N ALA A 38 -3.75 4.90 13.70
CA ALA A 38 -4.53 4.75 12.48
C ALA A 38 -5.85 4.02 12.73
N ILE A 39 -5.82 2.90 13.47
CA ILE A 39 -7.04 2.15 13.84
C ILE A 39 -7.95 3.01 14.73
N GLY A 40 -7.39 3.68 15.74
CA GLY A 40 -8.12 4.55 16.65
C GLY A 40 -8.84 5.66 15.90
N TRP A 41 -8.12 6.39 15.05
CA TRP A 41 -8.67 7.46 14.22
C TRP A 41 -9.79 6.96 13.31
N MET A 42 -9.56 5.87 12.58
CA MET A 42 -10.58 5.30 11.71
C MET A 42 -11.83 4.86 12.47
N ARG A 43 -11.69 4.38 13.70
CA ARG A 43 -12.85 3.98 14.53
C ARG A 43 -13.62 5.17 15.10
N ILE A 44 -12.98 6.32 15.30
CA ILE A 44 -13.68 7.58 15.60
C ILE A 44 -14.53 7.99 14.40
N CYS A 45 -13.97 7.98 13.19
CA CYS A 45 -14.70 8.36 11.98
C CYS A 45 -15.75 7.32 11.54
N ARG A 46 -15.45 6.03 11.72
CA ARG A 46 -16.28 4.90 11.28
C ARG A 46 -16.09 3.69 12.20
N PRO A 47 -17.00 3.50 13.18
CA PRO A 47 -16.92 2.41 14.14
C PRO A 47 -16.79 1.03 13.47
N GLY A 48 -15.97 0.17 14.07
CA GLY A 48 -15.72 -1.18 13.56
C GLY A 48 -14.71 -1.26 12.41
N SER A 49 -14.05 -0.16 12.02
CA SER A 49 -12.97 -0.21 11.02
C SER A 49 -11.77 -1.04 11.53
N VAL A 50 -11.19 -1.83 10.62
CA VAL A 50 -10.09 -2.79 10.85
C VAL A 50 -10.45 -3.86 11.89
N ILE A 51 -10.72 -5.09 11.43
CA ILE A 51 -11.31 -6.14 12.26
C ILE A 51 -10.41 -7.38 12.29
N GLY A 52 -10.27 -7.95 13.50
CA GLY A 52 -9.65 -9.27 13.69
C GLY A 52 -8.16 -9.27 13.32
N PRO A 53 -7.67 -10.30 12.59
CA PRO A 53 -6.26 -10.46 12.23
C PRO A 53 -5.63 -9.27 11.49
N GLN A 54 -6.45 -8.43 10.83
CA GLN A 54 -5.98 -7.23 10.13
C GLN A 54 -5.34 -6.21 11.08
N GLN A 55 -5.73 -6.19 12.37
CA GLN A 55 -5.11 -5.32 13.36
C GLN A 55 -3.65 -5.71 13.62
N GLN A 56 -3.37 -7.01 13.66
CA GLN A 56 -2.00 -7.52 13.84
C GLN A 56 -1.18 -7.27 12.58
N PHE A 57 -1.76 -7.54 11.40
CA PHE A 57 -1.13 -7.22 10.12
C PHE A 57 -0.72 -5.74 10.04
N MET A 58 -1.57 -4.81 10.49
CA MET A 58 -1.21 -3.38 10.48
C MET A 58 0.01 -3.07 11.35
N LYS A 59 0.19 -3.76 12.49
CA LYS A 59 1.39 -3.62 13.32
C LYS A 59 2.63 -4.18 12.61
N GLU A 60 2.49 -5.32 11.92
CA GLU A 60 3.59 -5.97 11.21
C GLU A 60 4.15 -5.10 10.08
N ILE A 61 3.28 -4.37 9.36
CA ILE A 61 3.68 -3.51 8.24
C ILE A 61 4.02 -2.07 8.65
N GLU A 62 3.88 -1.69 9.92
CA GLU A 62 4.01 -0.29 10.36
C GLU A 62 5.38 0.30 9.95
N GLN A 63 6.46 -0.41 10.27
CA GLN A 63 7.83 0.03 9.98
C GLN A 63 8.10 0.09 8.48
N GLU A 64 7.56 -0.87 7.71
CA GLU A 64 7.67 -0.89 6.26
C GLU A 64 6.97 0.32 5.64
N MET A 65 5.72 0.61 6.05
CA MET A 65 4.96 1.76 5.55
C MET A 65 5.66 3.07 5.90
N TRP A 66 6.21 3.18 7.10
CA TRP A 66 7.02 4.31 7.52
C TRP A 66 8.25 4.51 6.64
N HIS A 67 8.99 3.44 6.36
CA HIS A 67 10.17 3.47 5.50
C HIS A 67 9.82 3.89 4.07
N GLU A 68 8.76 3.32 3.49
CA GLU A 68 8.27 3.72 2.18
C GLU A 68 7.85 5.19 2.13
N GLY A 69 7.25 5.67 3.22
CA GLY A 69 6.87 7.07 3.39
C GLY A 69 8.05 8.03 3.35
N ASP A 70 9.16 7.65 4.00
CA ASP A 70 10.40 8.43 4.00
C ASP A 70 11.04 8.46 2.61
N ILE A 71 11.12 7.31 1.93
CA ILE A 71 11.62 7.23 0.55
C ILE A 71 10.79 8.15 -0.37
N MET A 72 9.47 8.15 -0.22
CA MET A 72 8.58 8.98 -1.03
C MET A 72 8.83 10.48 -0.79
N LYS A 73 9.06 10.91 0.45
CA LYS A 73 9.33 12.32 0.80
C LYS A 73 10.72 12.77 0.37
N ASN A 74 11.70 11.87 0.43
CA ASN A 74 13.09 12.14 0.06
C ASN A 74 13.33 12.06 -1.45
N LYS A 75 12.32 11.69 -2.25
CA LYS A 75 12.44 11.71 -3.70
C LYS A 75 12.64 13.16 -4.11
N PRO A 76 13.76 13.50 -4.79
CA PRO A 76 13.98 14.86 -5.23
C PRO A 76 12.76 15.25 -6.07
N SER A 77 12.10 16.35 -5.69
CA SER A 77 11.11 16.96 -6.56
C SER A 77 11.78 17.05 -7.92
N LYS A 78 11.22 16.40 -8.95
CA LYS A 78 11.56 16.79 -10.32
C LYS A 78 11.19 18.26 -10.39
N GLY A 79 12.18 19.11 -10.15
CA GLY A 79 12.05 20.54 -10.26
C GLY A 79 11.43 20.78 -11.62
N LEU A 80 10.50 21.72 -11.65
CA LEU A 80 10.12 22.38 -12.88
C LEU A 80 11.45 22.84 -13.53
N SER A 81 11.97 22.06 -14.48
CA SER A 81 13.22 22.39 -15.12
C SER A 81 12.94 23.55 -16.06
N SER A 82 13.30 24.74 -15.62
CA SER A 82 13.77 25.77 -16.53
C SER A 82 14.82 25.11 -17.44
N ARG A 83 14.53 25.09 -18.74
CA ARG A 83 15.45 24.65 -19.78
C ARG A 83 16.76 25.41 -19.67
N SER A 84 17.81 24.72 -19.26
CA SER A 84 19.19 25.03 -19.64
C SER A 84 19.96 23.71 -19.66
N ASN A 85 20.43 23.36 -20.86
CA ASN A 85 21.32 22.26 -21.14
C ASN A 85 22.64 22.48 -20.39
N ASP A 86 23.23 21.41 -19.83
CA ASP A 86 24.66 21.15 -19.87
C ASP A 86 24.91 19.69 -19.46
N ALA A 87 25.74 19.00 -20.22
CA ALA A 87 26.16 17.62 -20.02
C ALA A 87 27.36 17.58 -19.07
N ASP A 88 27.46 16.54 -18.23
CA ASP A 88 28.68 15.72 -18.11
C ASP A 88 28.47 14.48 -17.23
N GLU A 89 29.26 13.45 -17.52
CA GLU A 89 29.21 12.08 -17.02
C GLU A 89 29.60 11.90 -15.54
N ASP A 90 29.02 10.89 -14.88
CA ASP A 90 29.85 9.84 -14.25
C ASP A 90 29.04 8.54 -14.06
N VAL A 91 29.65 7.42 -14.44
CA VAL A 91 29.03 6.10 -14.50
C VAL A 91 29.54 5.24 -13.33
N ASN A 92 28.58 4.63 -12.63
CA ASN A 92 28.69 3.37 -11.89
C ASN A 92 29.38 3.34 -10.51
N THR A 93 28.64 2.88 -9.49
CA THR A 93 29.12 1.90 -8.49
C THR A 93 27.92 1.15 -7.87
N LEU A 94 27.66 -0.05 -8.42
CA LEU A 94 27.43 -1.35 -7.75
C LEU A 94 26.33 -1.46 -6.66
N SER A 95 25.20 -2.10 -6.95
CA SER A 95 24.97 -3.56 -6.83
C SER A 95 24.99 -4.11 -5.39
N ILE A 96 23.79 -4.30 -4.82
CA ILE A 96 23.52 -5.44 -3.92
C ILE A 96 22.33 -6.21 -4.50
N ARG A 97 22.66 -7.40 -5.03
CA ARG A 97 21.71 -8.49 -5.25
C ARG A 97 21.24 -9.00 -3.90
N GLY A 98 19.95 -8.87 -3.63
CA GLY A 98 19.24 -9.70 -2.65
C GLY A 98 18.14 -10.43 -3.39
N ASN A 99 18.30 -11.74 -3.59
CA ASN A 99 17.20 -12.62 -3.98
C ASN A 99 16.12 -12.52 -2.89
N ASP A 100 15.02 -11.81 -3.14
CA ASP A 100 13.83 -11.90 -2.30
C ASP A 100 12.77 -12.74 -3.01
N GLU A 101 12.91 -14.06 -2.88
CA GLU A 101 11.89 -15.03 -3.28
C GLU A 101 10.60 -14.93 -2.42
N ARG A 102 10.46 -13.93 -1.55
CA ARG A 102 9.20 -13.67 -0.82
C ARG A 102 8.12 -12.98 -1.66
N PHE A 103 8.41 -12.61 -2.91
CA PHE A 103 7.43 -12.08 -3.86
C PHE A 103 6.71 -13.17 -4.68
N VAL A 104 6.57 -14.40 -4.16
CA VAL A 104 5.47 -15.26 -4.61
C VAL A 104 4.23 -14.79 -3.86
N GLY A 105 3.49 -13.86 -4.48
CA GLY A 105 2.24 -13.33 -3.94
C GLY A 105 1.38 -14.47 -3.37
N ARG A 106 1.14 -14.44 -2.05
CA ARG A 106 0.25 -15.41 -1.42
C ARG A 106 -1.09 -15.31 -2.11
N VAL A 107 -1.61 -16.45 -2.57
CA VAL A 107 -2.96 -16.61 -3.10
C VAL A 107 -3.91 -15.85 -2.17
N GLY A 108 -4.51 -14.78 -2.69
CA GLY A 108 -5.43 -13.97 -1.93
C GLY A 108 -6.64 -14.82 -1.59
N GLN A 109 -7.26 -14.58 -0.43
CA GLN A 109 -8.48 -15.30 -0.04
C GLN A 109 -9.63 -15.15 -1.07
N GLY A 110 -9.53 -14.17 -1.99
CA GLY A 110 -10.44 -13.98 -3.13
C GLY A 110 -10.15 -14.86 -4.35
N ASP A 111 -8.94 -15.40 -4.49
CA ASP A 111 -8.55 -16.20 -5.66
C ASP A 111 -9.22 -17.58 -5.62
N ALA A 112 -9.38 -18.16 -4.43
CA ALA A 112 -10.16 -19.39 -4.24
C ALA A 112 -11.64 -19.22 -4.61
N LEU A 113 -12.21 -18.02 -4.43
CA LEU A 113 -13.59 -17.71 -4.82
C LEU A 113 -13.73 -17.51 -6.34
N ARG A 114 -12.71 -16.97 -7.00
CA ARG A 114 -12.66 -16.86 -8.47
C ARG A 114 -12.53 -18.22 -9.15
N ALA A 115 -11.67 -19.10 -8.62
CA ALA A 115 -11.50 -20.46 -9.11
C ALA A 115 -12.81 -21.27 -9.08
N ARG A 116 -13.60 -21.14 -7.99
CA ARG A 116 -14.90 -21.81 -7.88
C ARG A 116 -15.97 -21.28 -8.83
N ARG A 117 -15.88 -20.01 -9.23
CA ARG A 117 -16.84 -19.40 -10.17
C ARG A 117 -16.64 -19.89 -11.61
N MET A 118 -15.39 -20.14 -12.01
CA MET A 118 -15.08 -20.63 -13.36
C MET A 118 -15.53 -22.07 -13.60
N VAL A 119 -15.53 -22.92 -12.56
CA VAL A 119 -15.98 -24.32 -12.68
C VAL A 119 -17.50 -24.43 -12.81
N SER A 120 -18.26 -23.49 -12.22
CA SER A 120 -19.73 -23.54 -12.22
C SER A 120 -20.37 -23.10 -13.54
N THR A 121 -19.65 -22.40 -14.42
CA THR A 121 -20.16 -21.92 -15.73
C THR A 121 -19.84 -22.85 -16.90
N ALA A 122 -19.18 -23.99 -16.66
CA ALA A 122 -18.82 -24.96 -17.69
C ALA A 122 -19.77 -26.17 -17.79
N GLN A 123 -20.90 -26.14 -17.07
CA GLN A 123 -21.95 -27.17 -17.13
C GLN A 123 -23.32 -26.51 -17.32
N MET A 124 -23.56 -25.95 -18.50
CA MET A 124 -24.87 -25.76 -19.11
C MET A 124 -24.72 -25.86 -20.63
#